data_AF-A0A8T3MMM3-F1
#
_entry.id   AF-A0A8T3MMM3-F1
#
_cell.length_a   1.000
_cell.length_b   1.000
_cell.length_c   1.000
_cell.angle_alpha   90.00
_cell.angle_beta   90.00
_cell.angle_gamma   90.00
#
_symmetry.space_group_name_H-M   'P 1'
#
loop_
_entity.id
_entity.type
_entity.pdbx_description
1 polymer ?
#
loop_
_entity_poly.entity_id
_entity_poly.type
_entity_poly.pdbx_seq_one_letter_code
_entity_poly.pdbx_strand_id
1 'polypeptide(L)'
;MPPRAPVVWASSAVGSERFRQRLDERHRELTVQAKVRGRSYRRSRADAGSDEVLRLRTEFLAALGRLAAFETAIVHLARCRYEAQLTVSADDLTRDYFELWQLVARRGGEQRDLAERAAERLDYFATQLGRLEGIADALVVAGRNVRLFPLP
;
A
#
# COMPACT_ATOMS: atom_id res chain seq x y z
N MET A 1 -3.69 -9.45 20.11
CA MET A 1 -4.98 -9.51 19.39
C MET A 1 -4.72 -9.49 17.90
N PRO A 2 -5.47 -10.25 17.06
CA PRO A 2 -5.44 -10.05 15.63
C PRO A 2 -5.96 -8.63 15.29
N PRO A 3 -5.41 -7.96 14.27
CA PRO A 3 -5.91 -6.68 13.82
C PRO A 3 -7.33 -6.83 13.31
N ARG A 4 -8.14 -5.79 13.52
CA ARG A 4 -9.49 -5.73 12.94
C ARG A 4 -9.38 -5.55 11.44
N ALA A 5 -10.30 -6.17 10.70
CA ALA A 5 -10.42 -6.01 9.26
C ALA A 5 -10.48 -4.52 8.86
N PRO A 6 -9.94 -4.13 7.69
CA PRO A 6 -10.10 -2.78 7.20
C PRO A 6 -11.58 -2.39 7.14
N VAL A 7 -11.92 -1.22 7.68
CA VAL A 7 -13.30 -0.74 7.65
C VAL A 7 -13.48 0.13 6.40
N VAL A 8 -14.45 -0.22 5.55
CA VAL A 8 -14.75 0.48 4.30
C VAL A 8 -16.17 1.04 4.33
N TRP A 9 -16.31 2.37 4.26
CA TRP A 9 -17.63 3.03 4.25
C TRP A 9 -17.97 3.59 2.87
N ALA A 10 -19.23 3.49 2.47
CA ALA A 10 -19.77 4.19 1.29
C ALA A 10 -19.88 5.70 1.56
N SER A 11 -19.38 6.54 0.66
CA SER A 11 -19.77 7.95 0.60
C SER A 11 -20.35 8.28 -0.78
N SER A 12 -21.22 9.29 -0.85
CA SER A 12 -21.95 9.67 -2.06
C SER A 12 -21.00 9.95 -3.23
N ALA A 13 -21.33 9.45 -4.42
CA ALA A 13 -20.52 9.63 -5.63
C ALA A 13 -20.35 11.11 -5.99
N VAL A 14 -19.10 11.55 -6.16
CA VAL A 14 -18.76 12.89 -6.66
C VAL A 14 -18.76 12.88 -8.20
N GLY A 15 -19.17 13.98 -8.83
CA GLY A 15 -19.23 14.12 -10.30
C GLY A 15 -17.93 13.70 -11.02
N SER A 16 -18.07 13.11 -12.21
CA SER A 16 -17.02 12.39 -12.95
C SER A 16 -15.76 13.22 -13.26
N GLU A 17 -15.90 14.52 -13.51
CA GLU A 17 -14.79 15.41 -13.82
C GLU A 17 -13.94 15.75 -12.59
N ARG A 18 -14.60 16.03 -11.45
CA ARG A 18 -13.92 16.22 -10.16
C ARG A 18 -13.24 14.93 -9.70
N PHE A 19 -13.83 13.77 -10.01
CA PHE A 19 -13.23 12.49 -9.73
C PHE A 19 -11.92 12.29 -10.51
N ARG A 20 -11.89 12.57 -11.82
CA ARG A 20 -10.66 12.50 -12.63
C ARG A 20 -9.57 13.44 -12.12
N GLN A 21 -9.91 14.68 -11.79
CA GLN A 21 -8.94 15.63 -11.21
C GLN A 21 -8.33 15.13 -9.89
N ARG A 22 -9.15 14.52 -9.01
CA ARG A 22 -8.65 13.92 -7.76
C ARG A 22 -7.74 12.72 -8.00
N LEU A 23 -8.00 11.93 -9.03
CA LEU A 23 -7.14 10.81 -9.42
C LEU A 23 -5.78 11.32 -9.91
N ASP A 24 -5.78 12.29 -10.81
CA ASP A 24 -4.55 12.85 -11.39
C ASP A 24 -3.69 13.53 -10.30
N GLU A 25 -4.32 14.31 -9.42
CA GLU A 25 -3.61 14.95 -8.30
C GLU A 25 -2.98 13.91 -7.37
N ARG A 26 -3.75 12.88 -6.99
CA ARG A 26 -3.23 11.84 -6.08
C ARG A 26 -2.14 10.99 -6.73
N HIS A 27 -2.27 10.68 -8.02
CA HIS A 27 -1.21 10.01 -8.78
C HIS A 27 0.09 10.83 -8.77
N ARG A 28 -0.03 12.14 -8.98
CA ARG A 28 1.10 13.06 -8.98
C ARG A 28 1.78 13.13 -7.62
N GLU A 29 1.01 13.20 -6.53
CA GLU A 29 1.52 13.15 -5.16
C GLU A 29 2.30 11.87 -4.89
N LEU A 30 1.73 10.70 -5.18
CA LEU A 30 2.37 9.39 -4.98
C LEU A 30 3.65 9.27 -5.81
N THR A 31 3.63 9.76 -7.05
CA THR A 31 4.81 9.82 -7.92
C THR A 31 5.92 10.67 -7.31
N VAL A 32 5.59 11.85 -6.77
CA VAL A 32 6.57 12.72 -6.10
C VAL A 32 7.14 12.03 -4.85
N GLN A 33 6.29 11.41 -4.03
CA GLN A 33 6.72 10.68 -2.83
C GLN A 33 7.68 9.53 -3.17
N ALA A 34 7.35 8.69 -4.15
CA ALA A 34 8.21 7.61 -4.60
C ALA A 34 9.57 8.13 -5.11
N LYS A 35 9.57 9.23 -5.88
CA LYS A 35 10.81 9.88 -6.35
C LYS A 35 11.64 10.47 -5.22
N VAL A 36 11.01 11.06 -4.21
CA VAL A 36 11.71 11.60 -3.02
C VAL A 36 12.35 10.46 -2.24
N ARG A 37 11.59 9.43 -1.87
CA ARG A 37 12.12 8.27 -1.12
C ARG A 37 13.22 7.55 -1.88
N GLY A 38 13.07 7.36 -3.20
CA GLY A 38 14.12 6.78 -4.05
C GLY A 38 15.37 7.65 -4.19
N ARG A 39 15.26 8.98 -4.07
CA ARG A 39 16.43 9.87 -3.99
C ARG A 39 17.11 9.77 -2.63
N SER A 40 16.35 9.75 -1.53
CA SER A 40 16.89 9.60 -0.18
C SER A 40 17.63 8.28 0.00
N TYR A 41 17.07 7.18 -0.49
CA TYR A 41 17.73 5.88 -0.48
C TYR A 41 19.04 5.88 -1.29
N ARG A 42 19.01 6.34 -2.55
CA ARG A 42 20.22 6.36 -3.41
C ARG A 42 21.32 7.30 -2.95
N ARG A 43 20.97 8.39 -2.27
CA ARG A 43 21.93 9.38 -1.75
C ARG A 43 22.41 9.07 -0.33
N SER A 44 21.88 8.02 0.28
CA SER A 44 22.34 7.58 1.60
C SER A 44 23.83 7.26 1.55
N ARG A 45 24.57 7.77 2.53
CA ARG A 45 26.00 7.46 2.75
C ARG A 45 26.20 6.48 3.90
N ALA A 46 25.12 5.95 4.46
CA ALA A 46 25.20 5.00 5.55
C ALA A 46 25.73 3.65 5.05
N ASP A 47 26.37 2.89 5.93
CA ASP A 47 27.03 1.64 5.58
C ASP A 47 26.03 0.62 5.02
N ALA A 48 26.51 -0.20 4.07
CA ALA A 48 25.71 -1.27 3.52
C ALA A 48 25.27 -2.23 4.64
N GLY A 49 23.96 -2.47 4.75
CA GLY A 49 23.39 -3.29 5.81
C GLY A 49 23.12 -2.57 7.14
N SER A 50 23.41 -1.27 7.24
CA SER A 50 22.99 -0.47 8.40
C SER A 50 21.47 -0.33 8.45
N ASP A 51 20.93 -0.22 9.66
CA ASP A 51 19.49 -0.05 9.91
C ASP A 51 18.91 1.15 9.16
N GLU A 52 19.68 2.22 8.98
CA GLU A 52 19.27 3.40 8.24
C GLU A 52 19.12 3.12 6.74
N VAL A 53 20.04 2.37 6.13
CA VAL A 53 19.92 1.96 4.72
C VAL A 53 18.73 1.01 4.54
N LEU A 54 18.52 0.08 5.48
CA LEU A 54 17.38 -0.84 5.45
C LEU A 54 16.05 -0.09 5.59
N ARG A 55 15.96 0.87 6.50
CA ARG A 55 14.79 1.75 6.65
C ARG A 55 14.51 2.53 5.37
N LEU A 56 15.51 3.20 4.80
CA LEU A 56 15.34 3.97 3.56
C LEU A 56 14.94 3.09 2.37
N ARG A 57 15.48 1.86 2.30
CA ARG A 57 15.12 0.87 1.28
C ARG A 57 13.67 0.43 1.41
N THR A 58 13.24 0.06 2.62
CA THR A 58 11.86 -0.37 2.88
C THR A 58 10.86 0.76 2.60
N GLU A 59 11.15 1.99 3.00
CA GLU A 59 10.31 3.15 2.68
C GLU A 59 10.19 3.39 1.16
N PHE A 60 11.28 3.21 0.43
CA PHE A 60 11.26 3.34 -1.03
C PHE A 60 10.43 2.23 -1.70
N LEU A 61 10.62 0.98 -1.28
CA LEU A 61 9.85 -0.16 -1.81
C LEU A 61 8.37 -0.08 -1.48
N ALA A 62 8.01 0.40 -0.29
CA ALA A 62 6.63 0.67 0.08
C ALA A 62 6.02 1.78 -0.79
N ALA A 63 6.74 2.88 -1.02
CA ALA A 63 6.27 3.95 -1.89
C ALA A 63 6.07 3.51 -3.34
N LEU A 64 6.95 2.64 -3.86
CA LEU A 64 6.78 2.05 -5.19
C LEU A 64 5.60 1.09 -5.27
N GLY A 65 5.45 0.19 -4.29
CA GLY A 65 4.31 -0.72 -4.21
C GLY A 65 2.98 0.03 -4.18
N ARG A 66 2.93 1.14 -3.43
CA ARG A 66 1.78 2.03 -3.33
C ARG A 66 1.41 2.67 -4.65
N LEU A 67 2.39 3.24 -5.36
CA LEU A 67 2.14 3.87 -6.66
C LEU A 67 1.64 2.85 -7.69
N ALA A 68 2.32 1.69 -7.82
CA ALA A 68 1.97 0.68 -8.80
C ALA A 68 0.57 0.08 -8.55
N ALA A 69 0.22 -0.15 -7.28
CA ALA A 69 -1.08 -0.67 -6.91
C ALA A 69 -2.19 0.36 -7.11
N PHE A 70 -1.91 1.63 -6.82
CA PHE A 70 -2.83 2.74 -7.11
C PHE A 70 -3.12 2.84 -8.61
N GLU A 71 -2.09 2.82 -9.47
CA GLU A 71 -2.25 2.83 -10.93
C GLU A 71 -3.12 1.65 -11.42
N THR A 72 -2.83 0.44 -10.93
CA THR A 72 -3.58 -0.77 -11.27
C THR A 72 -5.04 -0.64 -10.82
N ALA A 73 -5.27 -0.22 -9.57
CA ALA A 73 -6.61 -0.05 -9.02
C ALA A 73 -7.42 1.00 -9.80
N ILE A 74 -6.80 2.11 -10.22
CA ILE A 74 -7.49 3.11 -11.03
C ILE A 74 -7.90 2.57 -12.39
N VAL A 75 -7.03 1.80 -13.07
CA VAL A 75 -7.40 1.17 -14.35
C VAL A 75 -8.63 0.28 -14.20
N HIS A 76 -8.74 -0.44 -13.08
CA HIS A 76 -9.94 -1.22 -12.77
C HIS A 76 -11.14 -0.32 -12.45
N LEU A 77 -10.99 0.67 -11.58
CA LEU A 77 -12.06 1.59 -11.16
C LEU A 77 -12.60 2.44 -12.32
N ALA A 78 -11.74 2.89 -13.24
CA ALA A 78 -12.14 3.64 -14.43
C ALA A 78 -12.97 2.78 -15.41
N ARG A 79 -12.85 1.45 -15.32
CA ARG A 79 -13.67 0.48 -16.07
C ARG A 79 -14.94 0.07 -15.32
N CYS A 80 -15.01 0.30 -14.00
CA CYS A 80 -16.16 -0.07 -13.18
C CYS A 80 -17.35 0.86 -13.44
N ARG A 81 -18.48 0.29 -13.89
CA ARG A 81 -19.74 1.03 -14.12
C ARG A 81 -20.70 1.01 -12.92
N TYR A 82 -20.48 0.20 -11.88
CA TYR A 82 -21.47 0.01 -10.80
C TYR A 82 -20.85 -0.35 -9.43
N GLU A 83 -21.58 -0.02 -8.35
CA GLU A 83 -21.21 -0.21 -6.93
C GLU A 83 -20.78 -1.63 -6.56
N ALA A 84 -21.34 -2.67 -7.19
CA ALA A 84 -21.03 -4.07 -6.87
C ALA A 84 -19.53 -4.40 -7.07
N GLN A 85 -18.87 -3.79 -8.05
CA GLN A 85 -17.45 -4.03 -8.33
C GLN A 85 -16.54 -3.32 -7.31
N LEU A 86 -17.00 -2.21 -6.71
CA LEU A 86 -16.29 -1.51 -5.64
C LEU A 86 -16.30 -2.32 -4.33
N THR A 87 -17.40 -3.02 -4.05
CA THR A 87 -17.53 -3.92 -2.90
C THR A 87 -16.56 -5.10 -3.03
N VAL A 88 -16.47 -5.71 -4.21
CA VAL A 88 -15.53 -6.81 -4.48
C VAL A 88 -14.08 -6.39 -4.24
N SER A 89 -13.67 -5.21 -4.72
CA SER A 89 -12.32 -4.69 -4.46
C SER A 89 -12.05 -4.39 -2.98
N ALA A 90 -13.07 -4.03 -2.19
CA ALA A 90 -12.93 -3.83 -0.75
C ALA A 90 -12.80 -5.16 0.03
N ASP A 91 -13.51 -6.20 -0.41
CA ASP A 91 -13.39 -7.55 0.14
C ASP A 91 -12.02 -8.16 -0.18
N ASP A 92 -11.51 -7.94 -1.40
CA ASP A 92 -10.17 -8.36 -1.82
C ASP A 92 -9.08 -7.67 -0.99
N LEU A 93 -9.19 -6.36 -0.74
CA LEU A 93 -8.26 -5.62 0.14
C LEU A 93 -8.23 -6.21 1.55
N THR A 94 -9.40 -6.57 2.09
CA THR A 94 -9.53 -7.17 3.41
C THR A 94 -8.83 -8.53 3.46
N ARG A 95 -9.01 -9.37 2.44
CA ARG A 95 -8.35 -10.67 2.32
C ARG A 95 -6.83 -10.52 2.23
N ASP A 96 -6.34 -9.69 1.31
CA ASP A 96 -4.91 -9.48 1.10
C ASP A 96 -4.22 -8.94 2.38
N TYR A 97 -4.90 -8.08 3.14
CA TYR A 97 -4.41 -7.62 4.44
C TYR A 97 -4.33 -8.74 5.49
N PHE A 98 -5.36 -9.59 5.59
CA PHE A 98 -5.34 -10.71 6.52
C PHE A 98 -4.27 -11.75 6.17
N GLU A 99 -4.07 -12.04 4.89
CA GLU A 99 -3.03 -12.94 4.41
C GLU A 99 -1.63 -12.41 4.74
N LEU A 100 -1.39 -11.12 4.47
CA LEU A 100 -0.14 -10.45 4.86
C LEU A 100 0.11 -10.58 6.37
N TRP A 101 -0.91 -10.27 7.17
CA TRP A 101 -0.80 -10.32 8.62
C TRP A 101 -0.52 -11.74 9.14
N GLN A 102 -1.21 -12.75 8.61
CA GLN A 102 -0.97 -14.16 8.95
C GLN A 102 0.46 -14.58 8.58
N LEU A 103 0.99 -14.09 7.46
CA LEU A 103 2.36 -14.37 7.03
C LEU A 103 3.39 -13.76 8.00
N VAL A 104 3.15 -12.53 8.48
CA VAL A 104 3.93 -11.90 9.57
C VAL A 104 3.83 -12.73 10.85
N ALA A 105 2.61 -13.09 11.28
CA ALA A 105 2.36 -13.77 12.55
C ALA A 105 2.95 -15.19 12.59
N ARG A 106 2.83 -15.96 11.51
CA ARG A 106 3.33 -17.35 11.44
C ARG A 106 4.85 -17.45 11.36
N ARG A 107 5.52 -16.45 10.77
CA ARG A 107 6.97 -16.50 10.52
C ARG A 107 7.82 -15.75 11.55
N GLY A 108 7.19 -15.12 12.55
CA GLY A 108 7.89 -14.60 13.73
C GLY A 108 8.52 -15.68 14.63
N GLY A 109 8.19 -16.97 14.42
CA GLY A 109 8.71 -18.10 15.19
C GLY A 109 9.85 -18.90 14.54
N GLU A 110 10.21 -18.66 13.28
CA GLU A 110 11.24 -19.45 12.58
C GLU A 110 12.62 -18.79 12.68
N GLN A 111 13.44 -19.27 13.62
CA GLN A 111 14.89 -19.00 13.66
C GLN A 111 15.59 -19.79 12.54
N ARG A 112 15.91 -19.14 11.42
CA ARG A 112 16.86 -19.66 10.42
C ARG A 112 17.51 -18.52 9.63
N ASP A 113 18.80 -18.74 9.37
CA ASP A 113 19.83 -17.94 8.69
C ASP A 113 19.47 -16.49 8.32
N LEU A 114 20.02 -15.55 9.08
CA LEU A 114 19.27 -14.40 9.59
C LEU A 114 19.43 -13.09 8.81
N ALA A 115 20.41 -12.93 7.92
CA ALA A 115 20.71 -11.62 7.33
C ALA A 115 20.11 -11.42 5.92
N GLU A 116 20.53 -12.20 4.92
CA GLU A 116 20.07 -12.05 3.52
C GLU A 116 18.56 -12.33 3.39
N ARG A 117 18.08 -13.40 4.01
CA ARG A 117 16.64 -13.74 4.02
C ARG A 117 15.80 -12.79 4.88
N ALA A 118 16.40 -12.05 5.83
CA ALA A 118 15.67 -10.99 6.53
C ALA A 118 15.48 -9.76 5.66
N ALA A 119 16.50 -9.38 4.87
CA ALA A 119 16.39 -8.28 3.93
C ALA A 119 15.32 -8.56 2.86
N GLU A 120 15.31 -9.75 2.25
CA GLU A 120 14.29 -10.15 1.27
C GLU A 120 12.87 -10.15 1.86
N ARG A 121 12.72 -10.57 3.13
CA ARG A 121 11.44 -10.52 3.84
C ARG A 121 10.97 -9.08 4.08
N LEU A 122 11.87 -8.23 4.56
CA LEU A 122 11.57 -6.81 4.79
C LEU A 122 11.17 -6.12 3.49
N ASP A 123 11.87 -6.42 2.40
CA ASP A 123 11.53 -5.92 1.06
C ASP A 123 10.13 -6.39 0.65
N TYR A 124 9.84 -7.69 0.80
CA TYR A 124 8.53 -8.25 0.48
C TYR A 124 7.41 -7.59 1.29
N PHE A 125 7.57 -7.46 2.61
CA PHE A 125 6.56 -6.83 3.46
C PHE A 125 6.38 -5.35 3.14
N ALA A 126 7.47 -4.62 2.91
CA ALA A 126 7.41 -3.22 2.50
C ALA A 126 6.63 -3.06 1.20
N THR A 127 6.93 -3.88 0.18
CA THR A 127 6.22 -3.85 -1.10
C THR A 127 4.74 -4.18 -0.96
N GLN A 128 4.40 -5.24 -0.22
CA GLN A 128 3.00 -5.63 -0.06
C GLN A 128 2.19 -4.64 0.80
N LEU A 129 2.78 -4.08 1.86
CA LEU A 129 2.15 -3.01 2.63
C LEU A 129 1.89 -1.79 1.75
N GLY A 130 2.90 -1.38 0.97
CA GLY A 130 2.75 -0.34 -0.04
C GLY A 130 1.59 -0.64 -0.98
N ARG A 131 1.52 -1.86 -1.53
CA ARG A 131 0.43 -2.29 -2.42
C ARG A 131 -0.95 -2.11 -1.78
N LEU A 132 -1.14 -2.51 -0.52
CA LEU A 132 -2.40 -2.32 0.21
C LEU A 132 -2.75 -0.85 0.39
N GLU A 133 -1.76 -0.01 0.74
CA GLU A 133 -1.95 1.44 0.83
C GLU A 133 -2.35 2.06 -0.51
N GLY A 134 -1.83 1.55 -1.62
CA GLY A 134 -2.15 2.03 -2.96
C GLY A 134 -3.60 1.74 -3.35
N ILE A 135 -4.08 0.53 -3.02
CA ILE A 135 -5.48 0.16 -3.22
C ILE A 135 -6.39 0.99 -2.31
N ALA A 136 -6.02 1.18 -1.04
CA ALA A 136 -6.78 2.00 -0.11
C ALA A 136 -6.89 3.47 -0.58
N ASP A 137 -5.81 4.05 -1.08
CA ASP A 137 -5.82 5.41 -1.66
C ASP A 137 -6.77 5.50 -2.85
N ALA A 138 -6.76 4.52 -3.75
CA ALA A 138 -7.64 4.49 -4.92
C ALA A 138 -9.11 4.44 -4.50
N LEU A 139 -9.44 3.63 -3.49
CA LEU A 139 -10.78 3.56 -2.90
C LEU A 139 -11.19 4.88 -2.22
N VAL A 140 -10.28 5.56 -1.52
CA VAL A 140 -10.53 6.88 -0.92
C VAL A 140 -10.82 7.94 -1.98
N VAL A 141 -10.10 7.93 -3.09
CA VAL A 141 -10.40 8.82 -4.22
C VAL A 141 -11.75 8.50 -4.84
N ALA A 142 -12.12 7.21 -4.93
CA ALA A 142 -13.42 6.74 -5.41
C ALA A 142 -14.58 6.99 -4.43
N GLY A 143 -14.35 7.67 -3.30
CA GLY A 143 -15.40 8.00 -2.34
C GLY A 143 -15.69 6.87 -1.35
N ARG A 144 -14.73 6.00 -1.07
CA ARG A 144 -14.82 5.02 0.02
C ARG A 144 -13.86 5.37 1.14
N ASN A 145 -14.35 5.54 2.35
CA ASN A 145 -13.45 5.73 3.50
C ASN A 145 -12.88 4.37 3.90
N VAL A 146 -11.60 4.13 3.62
CA VAL A 146 -10.87 2.91 3.97
C VAL A 146 -9.88 3.20 5.10
N ARG A 147 -9.83 2.32 6.11
CA ARG A 147 -8.79 2.35 7.15
C ARG A 147 -8.14 0.99 7.27
N LEU A 148 -6.84 0.92 6.97
CA LEU A 148 -6.04 -0.31 7.09
C LEU A 148 -5.71 -0.67 8.54
N PHE A 149 -5.75 0.30 9.45
CA PHE A 149 -5.44 0.11 10.86
C PHE A 149 -6.61 0.59 11.75
N PRO A 150 -6.86 -0.06 12.89
CA PRO A 150 -7.87 0.39 13.85
C PRO A 150 -7.49 1.76 14.45
N LEU A 151 -8.50 2.52 14.90
CA LEU A 151 -8.27 3.72 15.69
C LEU A 151 -7.62 3.36 17.04
N PRO A 152 -6.71 4.20 17.57
CA PRO A 152 -6.15 4.04 18.90
C PRO A 152 -7.21 4.14 20.00
#